data_AF-A0A1M3E0D1-F1
#
_entry.id   AF-A0A1M3E0D1-F1
#
_cell.length_a   1.000
_cell.length_b   1.000
_cell.length_c   1.000
_cell.angle_alpha   90.00
_cell.angle_beta   90.00
_cell.angle_gamma   90.00
#
_symmetry.space_group_name_H-M   'P 1'
#
loop_
_entity.id
_entity.type
_entity.pdbx_description
1 polymer ?
#
loop_
_entity_poly.entity_id
_entity_poly.type
_entity_poly.pdbx_seq_one_letter_code
_entity_poly.pdbx_strand_id
1 'polypeptide(L)'
;MWWRENGKAKELKQIYEQLNLIIPKLKNPVPEGQTIEQYFTENYEKAAADPYVYGYMQFKQFKEIYEDKKLKTLKDLLKSK
;
A
#
# COMPACT_ATOMS: atom_id res chain seq x y z
N MET A 1 -6.07 9.50 -4.89
CA MET A 1 -6.55 8.09 -5.00
C MET A 1 -7.86 8.05 -5.78
N TRP A 2 -7.88 7.42 -6.97
CA TRP A 2 -9.04 7.41 -7.88
C TRP A 2 -10.34 6.92 -7.24
N TRP A 3 -10.27 5.85 -6.43
CA TRP A 3 -11.45 5.26 -5.78
C TRP A 3 -12.18 6.25 -4.85
N ARG A 4 -11.45 7.13 -4.16
CA ARG A 4 -12.05 8.18 -3.32
C ARG A 4 -12.85 9.18 -4.14
N GLU A 5 -12.35 9.54 -5.33
CA GLU A 5 -13.00 10.50 -6.23
C GLU A 5 -14.25 9.92 -6.93
N ASN A 6 -14.38 8.59 -6.95
CA ASN A 6 -15.46 7.88 -7.65
C ASN A 6 -16.47 7.24 -6.67
N GLY A 7 -16.59 7.77 -5.46
CA GLY A 7 -17.62 7.35 -4.50
C GLY A 7 -17.42 5.96 -3.90
N LYS A 8 -16.24 5.35 -4.04
CA LYS A 8 -15.92 3.99 -3.53
C LYS A 8 -15.47 3.96 -2.07
N ALA A 9 -15.94 4.91 -1.26
CA ALA A 9 -15.51 5.07 0.12
C ALA A 9 -15.87 3.86 1.00
N LYS A 10 -17.02 3.22 0.74
CA LYS A 10 -17.48 2.04 1.47
C LYS A 10 -16.55 0.84 1.24
N GLU A 11 -16.25 0.56 -0.03
CA GLU A 11 -15.38 -0.55 -0.42
C GLU A 11 -13.94 -0.33 0.08
N LEU A 12 -13.43 0.91 -0.01
CA LEU A 12 -12.11 1.25 0.54
C LEU A 12 -12.04 1.02 2.05
N LYS A 13 -13.08 1.39 2.80
CA LYS A 13 -13.15 1.16 4.25
C LYS A 13 -13.17 -0.33 4.57
N GLN A 14 -13.95 -1.13 3.83
CA GLN A 14 -14.00 -2.58 4.03
C GLN A 14 -12.64 -3.25 3.80
N ILE A 15 -11.93 -2.87 2.73
CA ILE A 15 -10.57 -3.36 2.47
C ILE A 15 -9.65 -2.96 3.63
N TYR A 16 -9.67 -1.70 4.04
CA TYR A 16 -8.84 -1.21 5.15
C TYR A 16 -9.08 -1.99 6.46
N GLU A 17 -10.34 -2.26 6.81
CA GLU A 17 -10.71 -3.04 8.00
C GLU A 17 -10.19 -4.47 7.91
N GLN A 18 -10.28 -5.13 6.75
CA GLN A 18 -9.71 -6.45 6.53
C GLN A 18 -8.18 -6.45 6.65
N LEU A 19 -7.50 -5.44 6.09
CA LEU A 19 -6.05 -5.34 6.16
C LEU A 19 -5.55 -5.13 7.59
N ASN A 20 -6.30 -4.44 8.45
CA ASN A 20 -5.97 -4.32 9.88
C ASN A 20 -5.99 -5.67 10.62
N LEU A 21 -6.70 -6.67 10.10
CA LEU A 21 -6.73 -8.03 10.66
C LEU A 21 -5.66 -8.95 10.04
N ILE A 22 -5.27 -8.69 8.78
CA ILE A 22 -4.35 -9.52 8.00
C ILE A 22 -2.89 -9.13 8.24
N ILE A 23 -2.55 -7.84 8.15
CA ILE A 23 -1.16 -7.37 8.21
C ILE A 23 -0.44 -7.84 9.49
N PRO A 24 -1.03 -7.82 10.69
CA PRO A 24 -0.35 -8.29 11.91
C PRO A 24 -0.01 -9.79 11.89
N LYS A 25 -0.67 -10.58 11.03
CA LYS A 25 -0.41 -12.02 10.88
C LYS A 25 0.69 -12.33 9.86
N LEU A 26 1.07 -11.34 9.06
CA LEU A 26 2.15 -11.47 8.09
C LEU A 26 3.48 -11.12 8.75
N LYS A 27 4.50 -11.94 8.50
CA LYS A 27 5.85 -11.65 8.95
C LYS A 27 6.38 -10.41 8.22
N ASN A 28 6.85 -9.41 8.96
CA ASN A 28 7.50 -8.25 8.36
C ASN A 28 8.81 -8.70 7.66
N PRO A 29 8.92 -8.58 6.32
CA PRO A 29 10.10 -8.99 5.58
C PRO A 29 11.19 -7.92 5.56
N VAL A 30 10.89 -6.70 6.01
CA VAL A 30 11.81 -5.56 5.95
C VAL A 30 12.73 -5.57 7.18
N PRO A 31 14.06 -5.59 6.97
CA PRO A 31 15.05 -5.46 8.04
C PRO A 31 14.88 -4.17 8.86
N GLU A 32 15.30 -4.19 10.11
CA GLU A 32 15.34 -2.98 10.93
C GLU A 32 16.23 -1.90 10.29
N GLY A 33 15.76 -0.65 10.32
CA GLY A 33 16.48 0.50 9.75
C GLY A 33 16.27 0.71 8.24
N GLN A 34 15.57 -0.19 7.55
CA GLN A 34 15.24 -0.05 6.12
C GLN A 34 13.76 0.33 5.94
N THR A 35 13.46 1.13 4.91
CA THR A 35 12.05 1.38 4.51
C THR A 35 11.52 0.26 3.62
N ILE A 36 10.19 0.14 3.50
CA ILE A 36 9.55 -0.85 2.62
C ILE A 36 9.95 -0.63 1.17
N GLU A 37 10.04 0.63 0.73
CA GLU A 37 10.43 1.02 -0.62
C GLU A 37 11.88 0.65 -0.93
N GLN A 38 12.80 0.88 0.02
CA GLN A 38 14.20 0.49 -0.11
C GLN A 38 14.32 -1.04 -0.24
N TYR A 39 13.71 -1.78 0.69
CA TYR A 39 13.74 -3.24 0.66
C TYR A 39 13.14 -3.80 -0.63
N PHE A 40 12.01 -3.25 -1.09
CA PHE A 40 11.37 -3.69 -2.33
C PHE A 40 12.19 -3.38 -3.57
N THR A 41 12.84 -2.22 -3.63
CA THR A 41 13.69 -1.83 -4.76
C THR A 41 14.90 -2.75 -4.87
N GLU A 42 15.54 -3.05 -3.74
CA GLU A 42 16.74 -3.89 -3.69
C GLU A 42 16.44 -5.38 -3.90
N ASN A 43 15.23 -5.84 -3.57
CA ASN A 43 14.88 -7.26 -3.56
C ASN A 43 13.71 -7.61 -4.48
N TYR A 44 13.40 -6.76 -5.46
CA TYR A 44 12.16 -6.83 -6.25
C TYR A 44 11.81 -8.24 -6.75
N GLU A 45 12.75 -8.92 -7.41
CA GLU A 45 12.51 -10.27 -7.95
C GLU A 45 12.20 -11.30 -6.86
N LYS A 46 12.93 -11.27 -5.74
CA LYS A 46 12.71 -12.19 -4.61
C LYS A 46 11.42 -11.87 -3.88
N ALA A 47 11.15 -10.59 -3.67
CA ALA A 47 9.94 -10.11 -3.03
C ALA A 47 8.68 -10.40 -3.85
N ALA A 48 8.76 -10.32 -5.18
CA ALA A 48 7.66 -10.64 -6.09
C ALA A 48 7.43 -12.16 -6.23
N ALA A 49 8.47 -12.98 -6.03
CA ALA A 49 8.35 -14.44 -6.09
C ALA A 49 7.70 -15.05 -4.85
N ASP A 50 7.83 -14.41 -3.67
CA ASP A 50 7.16 -14.86 -2.44
C ASP A 50 5.82 -14.12 -2.26
N PRO A 51 4.67 -14.82 -2.36
CA PRO A 51 3.35 -14.19 -2.25
C PRO A 51 3.07 -13.57 -0.87
N TYR A 52 3.71 -14.05 0.21
CA TYR A 52 3.54 -13.47 1.54
C TYR A 52 4.28 -12.14 1.67
N VAL A 53 5.50 -12.06 1.11
CA VAL A 53 6.30 -10.84 1.07
C VAL A 53 5.62 -9.81 0.18
N TYR A 54 5.24 -10.21 -1.04
CA TYR A 54 4.53 -9.35 -1.97
C TYR A 54 3.19 -8.87 -1.38
N GLY A 55 2.42 -9.77 -0.77
CA GLY A 55 1.16 -9.42 -0.10
C GLY A 55 1.36 -8.42 1.02
N TYR A 56 2.35 -8.63 1.91
CA TYR A 56 2.68 -7.67 2.97
C TYR A 56 2.95 -6.26 2.41
N MET A 57 3.74 -6.18 1.33
CA MET A 57 4.08 -4.90 0.68
C MET A 57 2.86 -4.21 0.10
N GLN A 58 2.06 -4.92 -0.70
CA GLN A 58 0.85 -4.36 -1.33
C GLN A 58 -0.16 -3.87 -0.28
N PHE A 59 -0.34 -4.63 0.79
CA PHE A 59 -1.28 -4.28 1.86
C PHE A 59 -0.80 -3.08 2.67
N LYS A 60 0.50 -3.01 3.00
CA LYS A 60 1.07 -1.85 3.70
C LYS A 60 1.00 -0.59 2.85
N GLN A 61 1.33 -0.67 1.57
CA GLN A 61 1.20 0.44 0.63
C GLN A 61 -0.24 0.94 0.53
N PHE A 62 -1.21 0.03 0.40
CA PHE A 62 -2.63 0.42 0.40
C PHE A 62 -3.01 1.12 1.71
N LYS A 63 -2.62 0.57 2.86
CA LYS A 63 -2.95 1.11 4.18
C LYS A 63 -2.42 2.53 4.34
N GLU A 64 -1.16 2.75 3.96
CA GLU A 64 -0.51 4.07 3.99
C GLU A 64 -1.22 5.07 3.07
N ILE A 65 -1.52 4.67 1.83
CA ILE A 65 -2.28 5.52 0.89
C ILE A 65 -3.68 5.82 1.43
N TYR A 66 -4.34 4.85 2.06
CA TYR A 66 -5.68 5.01 2.63
C TYR A 66 -5.70 5.96 3.83
N GLU A 67 -4.65 5.97 4.64
CA GLU A 67 -4.51 6.86 5.80
C GLU A 67 -4.07 8.27 5.38
N ASP A 68 -3.24 8.38 4.33
CA ASP A 68 -2.81 9.68 3.83
C ASP A 68 -3.95 10.43 3.12
N LYS A 69 -4.42 11.50 3.77
CA LYS A 69 -5.46 12.41 3.25
C LYS A 69 -4.89 13.59 2.46
N LYS A 70 -3.57 13.75 2.42
CA LYS A 70 -2.87 14.85 1.73
C LYS A 70 -2.43 14.48 0.31
N LEU A 71 -2.54 13.20 -0.07
CA LEU A 71 -2.20 12.74 -1.42
C LEU A 71 -3.01 13.50 -2.49
N LYS A 72 -2.27 14.06 -3.45
CA LYS A 72 -2.83 14.66 -4.66
C LYS A 72 -3.74 13.66 -5.39
N THR A 73 -4.80 14.17 -5.99
CA THR A 73 -5.65 13.35 -6.86
C THR A 73 -4.94 13.05 -8.18
N LEU A 74 -5.44 12.06 -8.92
CA LEU A 74 -4.92 11.82 -10.27
C LEU A 74 -5.14 13.06 -11.15
N LYS A 75 -6.28 13.74 -11.00
CA LYS A 75 -6.56 14.99 -11.70
C LYS A 75 -5.56 16.09 -11.34
N ASP A 76 -5.18 16.24 -10.07
CA ASP A 76 -4.18 17.22 -9.65
C ASP A 76 -2.81 16.94 -10.27
N LEU A 77 -2.43 15.66 -10.38
CA LEU A 77 -1.18 15.25 -11.02
C LEU A 77 -1.17 15.45 -12.54
N LEU A 78 -2.32 15.28 -13.19
CA LEU A 78 -2.45 15.44 -14.64
C LEU A 78 -2.57 16.92 -15.07
N LYS A 79 -3.01 17.81 -14.18
CA LYS A 79 -3.11 19.27 -14.44
C LYS A 79 -1.78 20.02 -14.35
N SER A 80 -0.76 19.43 -13.73
CA SER A 80 0.57 20.04 -13.56
C SER A 80 1.47 19.92 -14.80
N LYS A 81 0.91 20.07 -16.01
CA LYS A 81 1.64 20.14 -17.27
C LYS A 81 1.43 21.50 -17.94
#